data_AF-A0A932CDU7-F1
#
_entry.id   AF-A0A932CDU7-F1
#
_cell.length_a   1.000
_cell.length_b   1.000
_cell.length_c   1.000
_cell.angle_alpha   90.00
_cell.angle_beta   90.00
_cell.angle_gamma   90.00
#
_symmetry.space_group_name_H-M   'P 1'
#
loop_
_entity.id
_entity.type
_entity.pdbx_description
1 polymer ?
#
loop_
_entity_poly.entity_id
_entity_poly.type
_entity_poly.pdbx_seq_one_letter_code
_entity_poly.pdbx_strand_id
1 'polypeptide(L)'
;MAYGYTGKMLRVDLSRGAISTETLDEEFCRKYIGGAGFITYYLLKEMEPGVDPLGPQNKLIFATGPVTGVAIPGNGRHCVGAKSPLTGGYAKSESGGHWGAALKHAGYDGIIFEGRAENPVYLWIHDGEASIRDARHLWGMNTKEVQETIRSELGDDLVRVAAIGPGGENLVRYACVINDLHEAAGRGGTGAVMGSKNLKAIAVRGHRRPDVASAEQVKGLTRWILDNPNLWKSSHEFGTGVDMPGGVVSGNLPIRNFLAGDFPQAKDIDARAIRDTVRIGMESCYACPIRCKKVVKVDSPYTVDPAYGGPEYETLASLGSNCCITDLKAILKGNELCNAYSLDTISAGDAIAFAMECYENKLFTKEETGGLELNFGNAGAMLKLLDMIARRQGIGDLLAEGTKRAAEKIGRGAMEFSMQVK
;
A
#
# COMPACT_ATOMS: atom_id res chain seq x y z
N MET A 1 31.87 -5.33 -7.12
CA MET A 1 30.45 -5.18 -6.78
C MET A 1 29.82 -4.39 -7.92
N ALA A 2 28.71 -4.87 -8.48
CA ALA A 2 28.07 -4.19 -9.60
C ALA A 2 27.57 -2.79 -9.20
N TYR A 3 27.63 -1.85 -10.13
CA TYR A 3 27.06 -0.50 -9.96
C TYR A 3 25.56 -0.58 -9.64
N GLY A 4 25.06 0.40 -8.88
CA GLY A 4 23.68 0.47 -8.45
C GLY A 4 23.33 -0.43 -7.26
N TYR A 5 24.25 -1.25 -6.75
CA TYR A 5 24.05 -2.06 -5.55
C TYR A 5 24.87 -1.52 -4.37
N THR A 6 24.32 -1.67 -3.17
CA THR A 6 25.07 -1.50 -1.93
C THR A 6 25.77 -2.81 -1.51
N GLY A 7 25.29 -3.94 -2.05
CA GLY A 7 25.76 -5.30 -1.85
C GLY A 7 25.44 -5.86 -0.48
N LYS A 8 24.39 -5.34 0.18
CA LYS A 8 24.05 -5.70 1.56
C LYS A 8 22.56 -5.93 1.72
N MET A 9 22.18 -7.10 2.23
CA MET A 9 20.85 -7.36 2.79
C MET A 9 20.92 -7.30 4.31
N LEU A 10 20.02 -6.54 4.93
CA LEU A 10 19.84 -6.55 6.37
C LEU A 10 18.97 -7.75 6.77
N ARG A 11 19.42 -8.57 7.72
CA ARG A 11 18.63 -9.65 8.30
C ARG A 11 18.23 -9.30 9.73
N VAL A 12 16.95 -9.45 10.03
CA VAL A 12 16.37 -9.10 11.32
C VAL A 12 15.53 -10.26 11.85
N ASP A 13 16.04 -10.92 12.89
CA ASP A 13 15.28 -11.91 13.65
C ASP A 13 14.62 -11.19 14.84
N LEU A 14 13.31 -10.96 14.71
CA LEU A 14 12.53 -10.24 15.70
C LEU A 14 12.29 -11.05 16.98
N SER A 15 12.32 -12.39 16.91
CA SER A 15 12.18 -13.25 18.09
C SER A 15 13.42 -13.17 18.98
N ARG A 16 14.60 -13.07 18.38
CA ARG A 16 15.88 -12.99 19.11
C ARG A 16 16.36 -11.55 19.34
N GLY A 17 15.73 -10.57 18.71
CA GLY A 17 16.23 -9.19 18.68
C GLY A 17 17.59 -9.08 17.98
N ALA A 18 17.90 -9.99 17.05
CA ALA A 18 19.20 -10.07 16.41
C ALA A 18 19.18 -9.36 15.04
N ILE A 19 20.23 -8.60 14.77
CA ILE A 19 20.43 -7.92 13.49
C ILE A 19 21.78 -8.36 12.92
N SER A 20 21.80 -8.78 11.66
CA SER A 20 23.02 -9.11 10.94
C SER A 20 22.95 -8.59 9.50
N THR A 21 24.10 -8.54 8.84
CA THR A 21 24.19 -8.16 7.42
C THR A 21 24.67 -9.36 6.61
N GLU A 22 23.97 -9.64 5.52
CA GLU A 22 24.38 -10.58 4.49
C GLU A 22 25.01 -9.79 3.33
N THR A 23 26.20 -10.21 2.91
CA THR A 23 26.87 -9.64 1.73
C THR A 23 26.36 -10.32 0.48
N LEU A 24 25.93 -9.52 -0.51
CA LEU A 24 25.54 -10.00 -1.82
C LEU A 24 26.74 -9.99 -2.76
N ASP A 25 26.97 -11.12 -3.43
CA ASP A 25 27.95 -11.18 -4.52
C ASP A 25 27.38 -10.66 -5.85
N GLU A 26 28.27 -10.39 -6.79
CA GLU A 26 27.89 -9.82 -8.09
C GLU A 26 27.11 -10.80 -8.97
N GLU A 27 27.37 -12.10 -8.86
CA GLU A 27 26.66 -13.12 -9.65
C GLU A 27 25.19 -13.20 -9.23
N PHE A 28 24.93 -13.21 -7.92
CA PHE A 28 23.60 -13.14 -7.34
C PHE A 28 22.84 -11.91 -7.81
N CYS A 29 23.46 -10.73 -7.68
CA CYS A 29 22.85 -9.48 -8.12
C CYS A 29 22.52 -9.49 -9.62
N ARG A 30 23.42 -10.02 -10.48
CA ARG A 30 23.15 -10.14 -11.92
C ARG A 30 22.05 -11.12 -12.25
N LYS A 31 21.96 -12.23 -11.50
CA LYS A 31 20.98 -13.29 -11.74
C LYS A 31 19.56 -12.90 -11.32
N TYR A 32 19.43 -12.24 -10.17
CA TYR A 32 18.12 -11.94 -9.57
C TYR A 32 17.72 -10.47 -9.65
N ILE A 33 18.63 -9.58 -10.06
CA ILE A 33 18.44 -8.15 -10.35
C ILE A 33 18.08 -7.29 -9.12
N GLY A 34 17.17 -7.72 -8.26
CA GLY A 34 16.68 -6.93 -7.12
C GLY A 34 15.16 -7.01 -6.99
N GLY A 35 14.61 -6.22 -6.06
CA GLY A 35 13.16 -6.11 -5.86
C GLY A 35 12.47 -7.47 -5.76
N ALA A 36 11.53 -7.72 -6.68
CA ALA A 36 10.77 -8.96 -6.76
C ALA A 36 11.64 -10.22 -6.89
N GLY A 37 12.78 -10.11 -7.59
CA GLY A 37 13.68 -11.25 -7.80
C GLY A 37 14.35 -11.68 -6.49
N PHE A 38 14.78 -10.73 -5.67
CA PHE A 38 15.34 -11.02 -4.34
C PHE A 38 14.26 -11.62 -3.42
N ILE A 39 13.07 -11.02 -3.38
CA ILE A 39 11.94 -11.55 -2.60
C ILE A 39 11.65 -12.99 -3.00
N THR A 40 11.52 -13.26 -4.31
CA THR A 40 11.21 -14.60 -4.83
C THR A 40 12.30 -15.59 -4.45
N TYR A 41 13.58 -15.23 -4.59
CA TYR A 41 14.71 -16.08 -4.21
C TYR A 41 14.62 -16.48 -2.73
N TYR A 42 14.54 -15.52 -1.82
CA TYR A 42 14.57 -15.79 -0.38
C TYR A 42 13.32 -16.54 0.08
N LEU A 43 12.13 -16.20 -0.43
CA LEU A 43 10.91 -16.96 -0.10
C LEU A 43 10.97 -18.40 -0.61
N LEU A 44 11.51 -18.65 -1.82
CA LEU A 44 11.60 -20.02 -2.35
C LEU A 44 12.71 -20.85 -1.72
N LYS A 45 13.81 -20.21 -1.28
CA LYS A 45 15.00 -20.90 -0.78
C LYS A 45 15.02 -21.08 0.72
N GLU A 46 14.37 -20.20 1.48
CA GLU A 46 14.51 -20.16 2.94
C GLU A 46 13.20 -20.33 3.70
N MET A 47 12.08 -20.50 3.00
CA MET A 47 10.78 -20.69 3.64
C MET A 47 10.28 -22.10 3.34
N GLU A 48 10.02 -22.86 4.40
CA GLU A 48 9.48 -24.20 4.26
C GLU A 48 8.08 -24.19 3.61
N PRO A 49 7.73 -25.22 2.83
CA PRO A 49 6.37 -25.38 2.33
C PRO A 49 5.35 -25.41 3.47
N GLY A 50 4.18 -24.81 3.25
CA GLY A 50 3.06 -24.91 4.19
C GLY A 50 3.13 -23.98 5.41
N VAL A 51 4.16 -23.15 5.59
CA VAL A 51 4.20 -22.19 6.71
C VAL A 51 2.93 -21.35 6.82
N ASP A 52 2.49 -21.07 8.05
CA ASP A 52 1.37 -20.16 8.27
C ASP A 52 1.75 -18.74 7.81
N PRO A 53 0.98 -18.11 6.89
CA PRO A 53 1.23 -16.74 6.46
C PRO A 53 1.29 -15.70 7.59
N LEU A 54 0.63 -15.93 8.73
CA LEU A 54 0.70 -15.02 9.88
C LEU A 54 1.65 -15.51 10.97
N GLY A 55 2.29 -16.66 10.78
CA GLY A 55 3.23 -17.27 11.72
C GLY A 55 4.63 -16.64 11.69
N PRO A 56 5.44 -16.88 12.74
CA PRO A 56 6.80 -16.34 12.83
C PRO A 56 7.75 -16.84 11.74
N GLN A 57 7.47 -18.00 11.13
CA GLN A 57 8.28 -18.61 10.06
C GLN A 57 8.07 -17.96 8.69
N ASN A 58 6.97 -17.22 8.48
CA ASN A 58 6.81 -16.45 7.24
C ASN A 58 7.86 -15.33 7.21
N LYS A 59 8.48 -15.07 6.06
CA LYS A 59 9.42 -13.96 5.91
C LYS A 59 8.71 -12.74 5.33
N LEU A 60 8.99 -11.57 5.88
CA LEU A 60 8.59 -10.29 5.30
C LEU A 60 9.82 -9.60 4.73
N ILE A 61 9.81 -9.33 3.43
CA ILE A 61 11.01 -8.89 2.71
C ILE A 61 10.73 -7.57 2.02
N PHE A 62 11.58 -6.59 2.30
CA PHE A 62 11.65 -5.32 1.58
C PHE A 62 12.87 -5.37 0.67
N ALA A 63 12.73 -5.09 -0.62
CA ALA A 63 13.84 -5.16 -1.56
C ALA A 63 13.80 -4.01 -2.56
N THR A 64 14.96 -3.38 -2.77
CA THR A 64 15.17 -2.32 -3.76
C THR A 64 15.68 -2.91 -5.08
N GLY A 65 15.57 -2.13 -6.15
CA GLY A 65 16.21 -2.43 -7.42
C GLY A 65 17.60 -1.82 -7.54
N PRO A 66 18.33 -2.11 -8.63
CA PRO A 66 19.66 -1.55 -8.89
C PRO A 66 19.61 -0.05 -9.24
N VAL A 67 18.45 0.45 -9.68
CA VAL A 67 18.25 1.86 -10.04
C VAL A 67 17.57 2.68 -8.94
N THR A 68 17.07 2.02 -7.89
CA THR A 68 16.45 2.70 -6.75
C THR A 68 17.45 3.63 -6.08
N GLY A 69 17.05 4.88 -5.80
CA GLY A 69 17.94 5.88 -5.18
C GLY A 69 18.92 6.54 -6.16
N VAL A 70 18.91 6.17 -7.44
CA VAL A 70 19.57 6.91 -8.53
C VAL A 70 18.57 7.91 -9.11
N ALA A 71 19.04 9.07 -9.58
CA ALA A 71 18.20 10.11 -10.18
C ALA A 71 17.75 9.75 -11.61
N ILE A 72 17.12 8.59 -11.77
CA ILE A 72 16.49 8.13 -13.01
C ILE A 72 14.97 8.38 -12.88
N PRO A 73 14.36 9.18 -13.78
CA PRO A 73 12.93 9.50 -13.73
C PRO A 73 12.04 8.27 -13.55
N GLY A 74 11.13 8.31 -12.56
CA GLY A 74 10.12 7.27 -12.33
C GLY A 74 10.61 5.98 -11.67
N ASN A 75 11.90 5.86 -11.34
CA ASN A 75 12.52 4.59 -10.93
C ASN A 75 12.92 4.52 -9.43
N GLY A 76 12.28 5.32 -8.57
CA GLY A 76 12.48 5.30 -7.11
C GLY A 76 11.77 4.17 -6.34
N ARG A 77 11.44 3.05 -6.99
CA ARG A 77 10.55 2.00 -6.47
C ARG A 77 11.26 1.02 -5.52
N HIS A 78 10.48 0.37 -4.67
CA HIS A 78 10.89 -0.83 -3.93
C HIS A 78 9.74 -1.85 -3.90
N CYS A 79 10.05 -3.10 -3.59
CA CYS A 79 9.08 -4.18 -3.42
C CYS A 79 8.95 -4.59 -1.97
N VAL A 80 7.76 -5.03 -1.58
CA VAL A 80 7.48 -5.73 -0.32
C VAL A 80 6.83 -7.06 -0.64
N GLY A 81 7.26 -8.14 0.00
CA GLY A 81 6.68 -9.46 -0.25
C GLY A 81 6.83 -10.45 0.89
N ALA A 82 5.94 -11.44 0.87
CA ALA A 82 5.79 -12.49 1.88
C ALA A 82 4.90 -13.62 1.32
N LYS A 83 4.68 -14.68 2.10
CA LYS A 83 3.49 -15.53 1.87
C LYS A 83 2.23 -14.74 2.24
N SER A 84 1.25 -14.69 1.34
CA SER A 84 0.03 -13.91 1.52
C SER A 84 -0.91 -14.53 2.55
N PRO A 85 -1.38 -13.78 3.56
CA PRO A 85 -2.45 -14.25 4.43
C PRO A 85 -3.82 -14.24 3.74
N LEU A 86 -4.01 -13.44 2.69
CA LEU A 86 -5.23 -13.40 1.90
C LEU A 86 -5.34 -14.63 0.98
N THR A 87 -4.32 -14.85 0.15
CA THR A 87 -4.40 -15.83 -0.93
C THR A 87 -3.79 -17.19 -0.56
N GLY A 88 -2.94 -17.23 0.48
CA GLY A 88 -2.12 -18.39 0.85
C GLY A 88 -0.90 -18.62 -0.06
N GLY A 89 -0.77 -17.84 -1.14
CA GLY A 89 0.31 -17.94 -2.11
C GLY A 89 1.42 -16.90 -1.94
N TYR A 90 2.13 -16.61 -3.02
CA TYR A 90 3.13 -15.55 -3.09
C TYR A 90 2.46 -14.17 -3.15
N ALA A 91 2.81 -13.28 -2.23
CA ALA A 91 2.47 -11.86 -2.31
C ALA A 91 3.71 -11.03 -2.60
N LYS A 92 3.56 -10.13 -3.58
CA LYS A 92 4.51 -9.06 -3.84
C LYS A 92 3.74 -7.82 -4.26
N SER A 93 4.13 -6.68 -3.70
CA SER A 93 3.64 -5.38 -4.09
C SER A 93 4.81 -4.41 -4.30
N GLU A 94 4.60 -3.40 -5.12
CA GLU A 94 5.57 -2.33 -5.38
C GLU A 94 5.05 -1.03 -4.81
N SER A 95 5.95 -0.26 -4.19
CA SER A 95 5.63 1.06 -3.69
C SER A 95 6.61 2.11 -4.21
N GLY A 96 6.08 3.33 -4.36
CA GLY A 96 6.78 4.53 -4.78
C GLY A 96 7.34 5.34 -3.62
N GLY A 97 7.19 6.66 -3.72
CA GLY A 97 7.66 7.60 -2.72
C GLY A 97 9.18 7.75 -2.67
N HIS A 98 9.67 7.92 -1.44
CA HIS A 98 11.07 8.24 -1.13
C HIS A 98 11.72 7.19 -0.22
N TRP A 99 10.93 6.34 0.44
CA TRP A 99 11.44 5.35 1.39
C TRP A 99 12.46 4.38 0.78
N GLY A 100 12.18 3.83 -0.41
CA GLY A 100 13.11 2.90 -1.07
C GLY A 100 14.45 3.54 -1.41
N ALA A 101 14.44 4.81 -1.84
CA ALA A 101 15.66 5.58 -2.07
C ALA A 101 16.44 5.81 -0.76
N ALA A 102 15.74 6.16 0.33
CA ALA A 102 16.37 6.33 1.64
C ALA A 102 17.02 5.03 2.15
N LEU A 103 16.39 3.87 1.96
CA LEU A 103 16.98 2.56 2.31
C LEU A 103 18.27 2.30 1.54
N LYS A 104 18.23 2.54 0.23
CA LYS A 104 19.42 2.43 -0.60
C LYS A 104 20.51 3.39 -0.13
N HIS A 105 20.15 4.62 0.21
CA HIS A 105 21.10 5.63 0.69
C HIS A 105 21.66 5.33 2.07
N ALA A 106 20.94 4.56 2.87
CA ALA A 106 21.40 4.05 4.15
C ALA A 106 22.29 2.82 4.00
N GLY A 107 22.58 2.37 2.77
CA GLY A 107 23.58 1.33 2.50
C GLY A 107 23.03 -0.10 2.46
N TYR A 108 21.73 -0.29 2.22
CA TYR A 108 21.12 -1.62 2.08
C TYR A 108 20.33 -1.77 0.78
N ASP A 109 20.41 -2.95 0.17
CA ASP A 109 19.62 -3.34 -0.99
C ASP A 109 18.26 -3.92 -0.59
N GLY A 110 18.10 -4.30 0.68
CA GLY A 110 16.84 -4.82 1.22
C GLY A 110 16.96 -5.24 2.68
N ILE A 111 15.83 -5.68 3.23
CA ILE A 111 15.66 -6.13 4.61
C ILE A 111 14.83 -7.42 4.59
N ILE A 112 15.27 -8.43 5.34
CA ILE A 112 14.54 -9.69 5.56
C ILE A 112 14.18 -9.77 7.04
N PHE A 113 12.89 -9.80 7.35
CA PHE A 113 12.37 -10.01 8.68
C PHE A 113 11.90 -11.46 8.86
N GLU A 114 12.32 -12.06 9.96
CA GLU A 114 11.84 -13.36 10.43
C GLU A 114 11.52 -13.31 11.93
N GLY A 115 10.85 -14.35 12.43
CA GLY A 115 10.40 -14.37 13.82
C GLY A 115 9.25 -13.40 14.10
N ARG A 116 9.02 -13.15 15.38
CA ARG A 116 8.01 -12.22 15.92
C ARG A 116 8.55 -11.60 17.20
N ALA A 117 8.49 -10.28 17.30
CA ALA A 117 8.88 -9.58 18.53
C ALA A 117 7.86 -9.83 19.64
N GLU A 118 8.32 -9.92 20.90
CA GLU A 118 7.43 -10.12 22.05
C GLU A 118 6.45 -8.95 22.24
N ASN A 119 6.96 -7.72 22.05
CA ASN A 119 6.20 -6.47 22.12
C ASN A 119 6.27 -5.74 20.77
N PRO A 120 5.35 -4.80 20.49
CA PRO A 120 5.47 -3.89 19.35
C PRO A 120 6.83 -3.19 19.29
N VAL A 121 7.47 -3.26 18.13
CA VAL A 121 8.77 -2.62 17.84
C VAL A 121 8.76 -1.88 16.51
N TYR A 122 9.71 -0.97 16.32
CA TYR A 122 10.07 -0.43 15.01
C TYR A 122 11.56 -0.61 14.72
N LEU A 123 11.91 -0.75 13.45
CA LEU A 123 13.31 -0.78 13.03
C LEU A 123 13.76 0.63 12.65
N TRP A 124 14.88 1.08 13.21
CA TRP A 124 15.55 2.33 12.85
C TRP A 124 16.84 2.04 12.10
N ILE A 125 17.02 2.65 10.92
CA ILE A 125 18.23 2.52 10.09
C ILE A 125 18.80 3.92 9.80
N HIS A 126 20.08 4.12 10.11
CA HIS A 126 20.80 5.36 9.81
C HIS A 126 22.20 5.05 9.26
N ASP A 127 22.45 5.39 8.00
CA ASP A 127 23.77 5.30 7.34
C ASP A 127 24.58 4.01 7.63
N GLY A 128 23.91 2.85 7.49
CA GLY A 128 24.54 1.53 7.63
C GLY A 128 24.49 0.94 9.03
N GLU A 129 23.89 1.66 9.99
CA GLU A 129 23.60 1.16 11.33
C GLU A 129 22.10 0.88 11.46
N ALA A 130 21.73 -0.19 12.17
CA ALA A 130 20.35 -0.59 12.39
C ALA A 130 20.11 -0.96 13.85
N SER A 131 18.94 -0.60 14.39
CA SER A 131 18.52 -0.91 15.76
C SER A 131 17.02 -1.19 15.83
N ILE A 132 16.62 -2.16 16.65
CA ILE A 132 15.21 -2.43 16.98
C ILE A 132 14.86 -1.56 18.19
N ARG A 133 13.76 -0.82 18.09
CA ARG A 133 13.28 0.12 19.13
C ARG A 133 11.88 -0.22 19.57
N ASP A 134 11.55 0.14 20.81
CA ASP A 134 10.21 -0.03 21.36
C ASP A 134 9.18 0.78 20.56
N ALA A 135 8.03 0.18 20.25
CA ALA A 135 6.93 0.83 19.56
C ALA A 135 5.58 0.64 20.28
N ARG A 136 5.57 0.30 21.58
CA ARG A 136 4.32 0.09 22.33
C ARG A 136 3.46 1.35 22.35
N HIS A 137 4.10 2.50 22.45
CA HIS A 137 3.45 3.81 22.43
C HIS A 137 2.92 4.21 21.03
N LEU A 138 3.37 3.54 19.95
CA LEU A 138 2.89 3.77 18.58
C LEU A 138 1.71 2.85 18.21
N TRP A 139 1.52 1.76 18.95
CA TRP A 139 0.51 0.76 18.62
C TRP A 139 -0.90 1.33 18.79
N GLY A 140 -1.77 1.15 17.80
CA GLY A 140 -3.11 1.72 17.73
C GLY A 140 -3.19 3.08 17.01
N MET A 141 -2.05 3.74 16.77
CA MET A 141 -2.01 5.02 16.05
C MET A 141 -2.15 4.86 14.54
N ASN A 142 -2.73 5.88 13.89
CA ASN A 142 -2.79 6.00 12.44
C ASN A 142 -1.40 6.29 11.84
N THR A 143 -1.21 5.98 10.56
CA THR A 143 0.11 6.07 9.90
C THR A 143 0.75 7.46 9.95
N LYS A 144 -0.03 8.56 9.91
CA LYS A 144 0.50 9.92 10.08
C LYS A 144 1.06 10.17 11.47
N GLU A 145 0.30 9.84 12.51
CA GLU A 145 0.71 9.99 13.92
C GLU A 145 1.98 9.19 14.21
N VAL A 146 2.08 7.99 13.65
CA VAL A 146 3.28 7.13 13.73
C VAL A 146 4.50 7.82 13.11
N GLN A 147 4.36 8.35 11.90
CA GLN A 147 5.46 9.02 11.21
C GLN A 147 5.91 10.28 11.96
N GLU A 148 4.98 11.11 12.42
CA GLU A 148 5.27 12.34 13.15
C GLU A 148 5.93 12.06 14.49
N THR A 149 5.45 11.05 15.23
CA THR A 149 6.04 10.64 16.51
C THR A 149 7.48 10.15 16.32
N ILE A 150 7.73 9.25 15.36
CA ILE A 150 9.08 8.75 15.05
C ILE A 150 10.01 9.90 14.64
N ARG A 151 9.56 10.83 13.80
CA ARG A 151 10.37 11.99 13.39
C ARG A 151 10.72 12.89 14.58
N SER A 152 9.76 13.13 15.47
CA SER A 152 9.98 13.91 16.69
C SER A 152 10.98 13.23 17.63
N GLU A 153 10.84 11.91 17.85
CA GLU A 153 11.78 11.13 18.67
C GLU A 153 13.22 11.15 18.13
N LEU A 154 13.35 11.14 16.80
CA LEU A 154 14.65 11.13 16.12
C LEU A 154 15.21 12.53 15.86
N GLY A 155 14.40 13.58 16.02
CA GLY A 155 14.77 14.96 15.75
C GLY A 155 15.09 15.26 14.28
N ASP A 156 14.52 14.52 13.33
CA ASP A 156 14.78 14.68 11.90
C ASP A 156 13.52 14.46 11.04
N ASP A 157 12.98 15.55 10.48
CA ASP A 157 11.81 15.54 9.60
C ASP A 157 12.07 14.89 8.22
N LEU A 158 13.33 14.66 7.85
CA LEU A 158 13.70 14.00 6.59
C LEU A 158 13.69 12.47 6.70
N VAL A 159 13.48 11.92 7.90
CA VAL A 159 13.30 10.48 8.10
C VAL A 159 12.12 9.98 7.28
N ARG A 160 12.35 8.88 6.56
CA ARG A 160 11.33 8.18 5.77
C ARG A 160 10.81 7.00 6.56
N VAL A 161 9.49 6.89 6.63
CA VAL A 161 8.82 5.86 7.43
C VAL A 161 7.94 5.01 6.51
N ALA A 162 8.08 3.69 6.62
CA ALA A 162 7.12 2.70 6.15
C ALA A 162 6.46 2.08 7.38
N ALA A 163 5.13 2.11 7.47
CA ALA A 163 4.39 1.72 8.67
C ALA A 163 3.09 0.99 8.33
N ILE A 164 2.52 0.36 9.35
CA ILE A 164 1.15 -0.13 9.38
C ILE A 164 0.30 0.74 10.30
N GLY A 165 -0.98 0.88 9.97
CA GLY A 165 -2.01 1.43 10.85
C GLY A 165 -2.80 0.31 11.53
N PRO A 166 -3.95 0.64 12.15
CA PRO A 166 -4.80 -0.34 12.84
C PRO A 166 -5.18 -1.58 12.03
N GLY A 167 -5.37 -1.47 10.71
CA GLY A 167 -5.69 -2.63 9.87
C GLY A 167 -4.57 -3.67 9.83
N GLY A 168 -3.32 -3.24 9.79
CA GLY A 168 -2.16 -4.15 9.86
C GLY A 168 -2.02 -4.78 11.24
N GLU A 169 -2.17 -3.98 12.30
CA GLU A 169 -2.10 -4.43 13.70
C GLU A 169 -3.17 -5.49 14.02
N ASN A 170 -4.39 -5.27 13.52
CA ASN A 170 -5.52 -6.18 13.67
C ASN A 170 -5.52 -7.29 12.61
N LEU A 171 -4.46 -7.46 11.82
CA LEU A 171 -4.30 -8.57 10.87
C LEU A 171 -5.40 -8.65 9.82
N VAL A 172 -5.95 -7.51 9.36
CA VAL A 172 -6.89 -7.50 8.22
C VAL A 172 -6.20 -8.13 7.02
N ARG A 173 -6.80 -9.14 6.38
CA ARG A 173 -6.11 -10.00 5.40
C ARG A 173 -5.55 -9.24 4.19
N TYR A 174 -6.13 -8.08 3.87
CA TYR A 174 -5.70 -7.15 2.84
C TYR A 174 -5.14 -5.84 3.42
N ALA A 175 -4.61 -5.87 4.64
CA ALA A 175 -3.81 -4.77 5.15
C ALA A 175 -2.50 -4.64 4.35
N CYS A 176 -2.08 -3.40 4.13
CA CYS A 176 -0.93 -3.04 3.31
C CYS A 176 0.16 -2.36 4.13
N VAL A 177 1.32 -2.10 3.53
CA VAL A 177 2.36 -1.25 4.13
C VAL A 177 2.30 0.11 3.46
N ILE A 178 2.23 1.17 4.26
CA ILE A 178 2.18 2.56 3.79
C ILE A 178 3.51 3.24 4.07
N ASN A 179 4.13 3.82 3.04
CA ASN A 179 5.27 4.72 3.20
C ASN A 179 4.94 6.12 2.72
N ASP A 180 5.62 7.11 3.30
CA ASP A 180 5.38 8.53 3.00
C ASP A 180 3.88 8.94 3.07
N LEU A 181 3.10 8.25 3.93
CA LEU A 181 1.66 8.42 4.20
C LEU A 181 0.67 8.06 3.07
N HIS A 182 1.10 7.96 1.82
CA HIS A 182 0.16 7.74 0.70
C HIS A 182 0.74 6.86 -0.42
N GLU A 183 1.91 6.25 -0.20
CA GLU A 183 2.50 5.28 -1.12
C GLU A 183 2.37 3.89 -0.52
N ALA A 184 1.68 3.00 -1.23
CA ALA A 184 1.28 1.71 -0.69
C ALA A 184 2.01 0.55 -1.39
N ALA A 185 2.59 -0.34 -0.59
CA ALA A 185 2.75 -1.73 -0.99
C ALA A 185 1.38 -2.43 -0.76
N GLY A 186 0.44 -2.12 -1.66
CA GLY A 186 -1.01 -2.20 -1.43
C GLY A 186 -1.59 -3.60 -1.27
N ARG A 187 -1.22 -4.57 -2.11
CA ARG A 187 -1.99 -5.83 -2.24
C ARG A 187 -1.28 -7.05 -1.67
N GLY A 188 -2.08 -8.05 -1.33
CA GLY A 188 -1.60 -9.37 -0.91
C GLY A 188 -1.39 -9.53 0.60
N GLY A 189 -1.75 -8.53 1.41
CA GLY A 189 -1.81 -8.67 2.87
C GLY A 189 -0.47 -8.56 3.60
N THR A 190 0.53 -7.92 2.99
CA THR A 190 1.86 -7.76 3.60
C THR A 190 1.83 -6.90 4.87
N GLY A 191 0.86 -5.99 5.00
CA GLY A 191 0.63 -5.22 6.23
C GLY A 191 0.18 -6.09 7.40
N ALA A 192 -0.64 -7.12 7.15
CA ALA A 192 -1.01 -8.09 8.18
C ALA A 192 0.16 -9.00 8.57
N VAL A 193 1.03 -9.37 7.62
CA VAL A 193 2.28 -10.08 7.95
C VAL A 193 3.19 -9.21 8.81
N MET A 194 3.29 -7.91 8.51
CA MET A 194 4.05 -6.96 9.31
C MET A 194 3.48 -6.84 10.74
N GLY A 195 2.16 -6.73 10.87
CA GLY A 195 1.47 -6.71 12.17
C GLY A 195 1.60 -8.02 12.96
N SER A 196 1.54 -9.18 12.30
CA SER A 196 1.67 -10.48 12.99
C SER A 196 3.05 -10.70 13.61
N LYS A 197 4.05 -9.94 13.15
CA LYS A 197 5.40 -9.91 13.68
C LYS A 197 5.62 -8.89 14.80
N ASN A 198 4.57 -8.14 15.18
CA ASN A 198 4.65 -6.99 16.09
C ASN A 198 5.62 -5.90 15.58
N LEU A 199 5.80 -5.79 14.26
CA LEU A 199 6.64 -4.75 13.66
C LEU A 199 5.74 -3.58 13.20
N LYS A 200 5.80 -2.45 13.90
CA LYS A 200 4.94 -1.29 13.65
C LYS A 200 5.43 -0.43 12.47
N ALA A 201 6.73 -0.22 12.37
CA ALA A 201 7.32 0.67 11.38
C ALA A 201 8.78 0.32 11.05
N ILE A 202 9.25 0.85 9.92
CA ILE A 202 10.64 0.89 9.51
C ILE A 202 10.98 2.32 9.14
N ALA A 203 11.78 2.95 10.00
CA ALA A 203 12.25 4.32 9.85
C ALA A 203 13.67 4.30 9.28
N VAL A 204 13.92 5.14 8.29
CA VAL A 204 15.17 5.12 7.53
C VAL A 204 15.65 6.53 7.24
N ARG A 205 16.95 6.74 7.45
CA ARG A 205 17.69 7.91 7.00
C ARG A 205 19.01 7.49 6.38
N GLY A 206 19.27 7.99 5.18
CA GLY A 206 20.49 7.67 4.44
C GLY A 206 20.99 8.85 3.63
N HIS A 207 22.30 8.90 3.40
CA HIS A 207 22.96 9.99 2.68
C HIS A 207 23.80 9.54 1.48
N ARG A 208 24.14 8.26 1.38
CA ARG A 208 25.06 7.76 0.36
C ARG A 208 24.34 7.41 -0.94
N ARG A 209 24.51 8.23 -1.97
CA ARG A 209 23.95 7.89 -3.30
C ARG A 209 24.62 6.63 -3.86
N PRO A 210 23.89 5.75 -4.58
CA PRO A 210 24.48 4.58 -5.20
C PRO A 210 25.45 4.98 -6.32
N ASP A 211 26.55 4.25 -6.44
CA ASP A 211 27.49 4.43 -7.55
C ASP A 211 26.84 3.99 -8.86
N VAL A 212 27.06 4.75 -9.93
CA VAL A 212 26.53 4.45 -11.27
C VAL A 212 27.67 4.26 -12.26
N ALA A 213 27.48 3.37 -13.23
CA ALA A 213 28.49 3.09 -14.25
C ALA A 213 28.77 4.32 -15.15
N SER A 214 27.74 5.11 -15.46
CA SER A 214 27.86 6.34 -16.24
C SER A 214 26.87 7.40 -15.77
N ALA A 215 27.39 8.44 -15.11
CA ALA A 215 26.58 9.59 -14.71
C ALA A 215 26.08 10.41 -15.91
N GLU A 216 26.83 10.42 -17.02
CA GLU A 216 26.43 11.10 -18.25
C GLU A 216 25.18 10.46 -18.87
N GLN A 217 25.14 9.12 -18.95
CA GLN A 217 23.98 8.40 -19.49
C GLN A 217 22.73 8.62 -18.62
N VAL A 218 22.88 8.61 -17.29
CA VAL A 218 21.76 8.92 -16.36
C VAL A 218 21.21 10.33 -16.60
N LYS A 219 22.09 11.32 -16.78
CA LYS A 219 21.68 12.68 -17.14
C LYS A 219 20.99 12.73 -18.50
N GLY A 220 21.50 11.98 -19.48
CA GLY A 220 20.90 11.83 -20.81
C GLY A 220 19.48 11.28 -20.77
N LEU A 221 19.23 10.23 -19.97
CA LEU A 221 17.88 9.68 -19.75
C LEU A 221 16.93 10.69 -19.14
N THR A 222 17.42 11.47 -18.16
CA THR A 222 16.62 12.53 -17.54
C THR A 222 16.23 13.59 -18.55
N ARG A 223 17.19 14.07 -19.34
CA ARG A 223 16.93 15.05 -20.41
C ARG A 223 15.95 14.51 -21.43
N TRP A 224 16.13 13.26 -21.87
CA TRP A 224 15.23 12.63 -22.82
C TRP A 224 13.78 12.58 -22.31
N ILE A 225 13.54 12.24 -21.05
CA ILE A 225 12.18 12.26 -20.48
C ILE A 225 11.57 13.68 -20.51
N LEU A 226 12.38 14.70 -20.16
CA LEU A 226 11.92 16.09 -20.15
C LEU A 226 11.61 16.62 -21.56
N ASP A 227 12.41 16.22 -22.55
CA ASP A 227 12.23 16.59 -23.96
C ASP A 227 11.05 15.86 -24.63
N ASN A 228 10.48 14.84 -23.97
CA ASN A 228 9.37 14.03 -24.48
C ASN A 228 8.11 14.13 -23.59
N PRO A 229 7.56 15.34 -23.35
CA PRO A 229 6.44 15.55 -22.43
C PRO A 229 5.16 14.83 -22.83
N ASN A 230 4.96 14.55 -24.12
CA ASN A 230 3.75 13.85 -24.62
C ASN A 230 3.58 12.46 -24.00
N LEU A 231 4.65 11.84 -23.50
CA LEU A 231 4.59 10.52 -22.84
C LEU A 231 4.01 10.57 -21.43
N TRP A 232 4.05 11.71 -20.75
CA TRP A 232 3.73 11.81 -19.33
C TRP A 232 2.88 13.02 -18.92
N LYS A 233 2.62 13.96 -19.85
CA LYS A 233 1.88 15.20 -19.59
C LYS A 233 0.50 14.93 -19.00
N SER A 234 -0.22 13.92 -19.51
CA SER A 234 -1.52 13.54 -18.95
C SER A 234 -1.42 13.11 -17.49
N SER A 235 -0.42 12.29 -17.14
CA SER A 235 -0.17 11.86 -15.77
C SER A 235 0.28 13.01 -14.86
N HIS A 236 1.02 13.99 -15.37
CA HIS A 236 1.33 15.22 -14.63
C HIS A 236 0.08 16.09 -14.38
N GLU A 237 -0.78 16.19 -15.40
CA GLU A 237 -1.95 17.04 -15.34
C GLU A 237 -3.05 16.45 -14.47
N PHE A 238 -3.25 15.14 -14.49
CA PHE A 238 -4.41 14.47 -13.85
C PHE A 238 -4.03 13.37 -12.85
N GLY A 239 -2.81 12.82 -12.91
CA GLY A 239 -2.53 11.52 -12.32
C GLY A 239 -3.27 10.39 -13.05
N THR A 240 -3.55 9.28 -12.35
CA THR A 240 -4.38 8.21 -12.90
C THR A 240 -5.87 8.51 -12.74
N GLY A 241 -6.73 7.91 -13.57
CA GLY A 241 -8.19 7.98 -13.44
C GLY A 241 -8.88 9.07 -14.27
N VAL A 242 -8.22 9.61 -15.29
CA VAL A 242 -8.77 10.67 -16.17
C VAL A 242 -9.82 10.17 -17.17
N ASP A 243 -9.86 8.86 -17.44
CA ASP A 243 -10.72 8.25 -18.47
C ASP A 243 -11.66 7.18 -17.90
N MET A 244 -12.21 7.44 -16.70
CA MET A 244 -13.25 6.57 -16.14
C MET A 244 -14.50 6.46 -17.06
N PRO A 245 -14.96 7.52 -17.75
CA PRO A 245 -16.03 7.39 -18.75
C PRO A 245 -15.69 6.44 -19.90
N GLY A 246 -14.45 6.43 -20.40
CA GLY A 246 -14.00 5.44 -21.38
C GLY A 246 -14.04 4.00 -20.82
N GLY A 247 -13.79 3.84 -19.52
CA GLY A 247 -13.99 2.59 -18.79
C GLY A 247 -15.43 2.07 -18.84
N VAL A 248 -16.44 2.96 -18.73
CA VAL A 248 -17.86 2.58 -18.89
C VAL A 248 -18.12 2.09 -20.32
N VAL A 249 -17.73 2.87 -21.33
CA VAL A 249 -17.97 2.54 -22.75
C VAL A 249 -17.30 1.23 -23.15
N SER A 250 -16.11 0.95 -22.62
CA SER A 250 -15.37 -0.28 -22.91
C SER A 250 -15.78 -1.49 -22.05
N GLY A 251 -16.65 -1.29 -21.05
CA GLY A 251 -17.07 -2.35 -20.11
C GLY A 251 -15.99 -2.76 -19.10
N ASN A 252 -14.99 -1.91 -18.85
CA ASN A 252 -13.86 -2.20 -17.97
C ASN A 252 -13.87 -1.42 -16.65
N LEU A 253 -14.89 -0.59 -16.40
CA LEU A 253 -15.09 0.05 -15.11
C LEU A 253 -15.91 -0.89 -14.19
N PRO A 254 -15.44 -1.23 -12.98
CA PRO A 254 -16.24 -1.99 -12.04
C PRO A 254 -17.40 -1.12 -11.53
N ILE A 255 -18.62 -1.60 -11.73
CA ILE A 255 -19.84 -0.89 -11.33
C ILE A 255 -20.74 -1.88 -10.59
N ARG A 256 -21.13 -1.51 -9.36
CA ARG A 256 -22.06 -2.28 -8.52
C ARG A 256 -21.60 -3.74 -8.32
N ASN A 257 -20.42 -3.94 -7.74
CA ASN A 257 -19.78 -5.26 -7.61
C ASN A 257 -19.70 -6.06 -8.93
N PHE A 258 -19.33 -5.37 -10.02
CA PHE A 258 -19.29 -5.90 -11.39
C PHE A 258 -20.63 -6.37 -11.97
N LEU A 259 -21.77 -6.04 -11.35
CA LEU A 259 -23.10 -6.43 -11.83
C LEU A 259 -23.60 -5.56 -13.00
N ALA A 260 -23.17 -4.29 -13.05
CA ALA A 260 -23.73 -3.29 -13.96
C ALA A 260 -22.74 -2.83 -15.04
N GLY A 261 -23.27 -2.39 -16.19
CA GLY A 261 -22.49 -1.90 -17.33
C GLY A 261 -22.59 -0.40 -17.59
N ASP A 262 -23.44 0.35 -16.86
CA ASP A 262 -23.60 1.80 -17.03
C ASP A 262 -23.45 2.54 -15.70
N PHE A 263 -22.78 3.69 -15.75
CA PHE A 263 -22.57 4.59 -14.61
C PHE A 263 -22.35 6.03 -15.12
N PRO A 264 -23.43 6.78 -15.45
CA PRO A 264 -23.35 8.11 -16.06
C PRO A 264 -22.54 9.13 -15.24
N GLN A 265 -22.43 8.92 -13.93
CA GLN A 265 -21.70 9.74 -12.98
C GLN A 265 -20.19 9.47 -12.95
N ALA A 266 -19.65 8.59 -13.81
CA ALA A 266 -18.21 8.30 -13.86
C ALA A 266 -17.36 9.57 -14.02
N LYS A 267 -17.82 10.53 -14.82
CA LYS A 267 -17.16 11.84 -15.02
C LYS A 267 -17.16 12.72 -13.77
N ASP A 268 -18.10 12.51 -12.85
CA ASP A 268 -18.26 13.34 -11.65
C ASP A 268 -17.30 12.90 -10.52
N ILE A 269 -16.73 11.70 -10.65
CA ILE A 269 -15.78 11.12 -9.69
C ILE A 269 -14.38 10.87 -10.28
N ASP A 270 -14.13 11.27 -11.53
CA ASP A 270 -12.86 11.02 -12.20
C ASP A 270 -11.74 12.00 -11.77
N ALA A 271 -10.55 11.81 -12.33
CA ALA A 271 -9.41 12.67 -12.01
C ALA A 271 -9.55 14.12 -12.51
N ARG A 272 -10.42 14.39 -13.50
CA ARG A 272 -10.73 15.76 -13.96
C ARG A 272 -11.60 16.46 -12.91
N ALA A 273 -12.62 15.78 -12.39
CA ALA A 273 -13.44 16.29 -11.30
C ALA A 273 -12.57 16.63 -10.07
N ILE A 274 -11.61 15.78 -9.71
CA ILE A 274 -10.65 16.06 -8.63
C ILE A 274 -9.85 17.34 -8.92
N ARG A 275 -9.24 17.43 -10.11
CA ARG A 275 -8.44 18.58 -10.54
C ARG A 275 -9.24 19.88 -10.43
N ASP A 276 -10.47 19.86 -10.91
CA ASP A 276 -11.28 21.07 -11.11
C ASP A 276 -11.95 21.55 -9.82
N THR A 277 -11.98 20.73 -8.76
CA THR A 277 -12.76 21.03 -7.55
C THR A 277 -11.97 21.05 -6.23
N VAL A 278 -11.07 20.09 -6.01
CA VAL A 278 -10.52 19.80 -4.66
C VAL A 278 -9.01 19.57 -4.63
N ARG A 279 -8.35 19.49 -5.79
CA ARG A 279 -6.90 19.34 -5.87
C ARG A 279 -6.18 20.64 -5.53
N ILE A 280 -5.21 20.56 -4.64
CA ILE A 280 -4.36 21.70 -4.25
C ILE A 280 -2.91 21.57 -4.74
N GLY A 281 -2.51 20.39 -5.23
CA GLY A 281 -1.16 20.18 -5.71
C GLY A 281 -0.91 18.83 -6.36
N MET A 282 0.32 18.67 -6.86
CA MET A 282 0.86 17.42 -7.37
C MET A 282 2.27 17.19 -6.82
N GLU A 283 2.53 15.96 -6.36
CA GLU A 283 3.80 15.51 -5.80
C GLU A 283 4.44 14.43 -6.68
N SER A 284 5.71 14.13 -6.41
CA SER A 284 6.49 13.12 -7.12
C SER A 284 7.15 12.14 -6.16
N CYS A 285 7.32 10.91 -6.63
CA CYS A 285 8.32 10.00 -6.07
C CYS A 285 9.74 10.57 -6.24
N TYR A 286 10.70 9.93 -5.58
CA TYR A 286 12.12 10.29 -5.68
C TYR A 286 12.59 10.49 -7.14
N ALA A 287 13.17 11.67 -7.40
CA ALA A 287 13.76 12.09 -8.68
C ALA A 287 12.83 12.01 -9.91
N CYS A 288 11.51 11.91 -9.73
CA CYS A 288 10.57 11.79 -10.84
C CYS A 288 10.02 13.16 -11.28
N PRO A 289 10.26 13.60 -12.54
CA PRO A 289 9.75 14.89 -13.04
C PRO A 289 8.26 14.85 -13.37
N ILE A 290 7.65 13.66 -13.48
CA ILE A 290 6.26 13.49 -13.91
C ILE A 290 5.29 14.08 -12.89
N ARG A 291 5.59 14.00 -11.58
CA ARG A 291 4.72 14.48 -10.50
C ARG A 291 3.25 14.07 -10.66
N CYS A 292 2.96 12.76 -10.68
CA CYS A 292 1.60 12.25 -10.89
C CYS A 292 0.74 12.13 -9.61
N LYS A 293 1.31 12.38 -8.43
CA LYS A 293 0.65 12.12 -7.15
C LYS A 293 -0.23 13.30 -6.75
N LYS A 294 -1.54 13.07 -6.69
CA LYS A 294 -2.51 14.12 -6.33
C LYS A 294 -2.36 14.51 -4.87
N VAL A 295 -2.48 15.81 -4.58
CA VAL A 295 -2.68 16.34 -3.23
C VAL A 295 -4.03 17.04 -3.21
N VAL A 296 -4.94 16.58 -2.35
CA VAL A 296 -6.33 17.04 -2.29
C VAL A 296 -6.63 17.57 -0.89
N LYS A 297 -7.55 18.52 -0.81
CA LYS A 297 -8.05 19.02 0.46
C LYS A 297 -9.55 19.25 0.37
N VAL A 298 -10.27 18.81 1.40
CA VAL A 298 -11.71 19.06 1.57
C VAL A 298 -11.93 19.50 3.00
N ASP A 299 -12.69 20.57 3.21
CA ASP A 299 -13.01 21.05 4.56
C ASP A 299 -14.38 20.55 5.06
N SER A 300 -15.33 20.29 4.14
CA SER A 300 -16.71 19.87 4.43
C SER A 300 -17.36 19.10 3.25
N PRO A 301 -18.28 18.14 3.48
CA PRO A 301 -18.77 17.68 4.80
C PRO A 301 -17.82 16.71 5.51
N TYR A 302 -16.83 16.19 4.78
CA TYR A 302 -15.77 15.36 5.33
C TYR A 302 -14.45 16.14 5.22
N THR A 303 -13.77 16.33 6.34
CA THR A 303 -12.42 16.90 6.32
C THR A 303 -11.45 15.87 5.76
N VAL A 304 -10.74 16.24 4.68
CA VAL A 304 -9.71 15.41 4.04
C VAL A 304 -8.34 16.05 4.24
N ASP A 305 -7.44 15.34 4.93
CA ASP A 305 -6.10 15.80 5.22
C ASP A 305 -5.17 15.62 4.00
N PRO A 306 -4.58 16.70 3.45
CA PRO A 306 -3.71 16.62 2.27
C PRO A 306 -2.47 15.74 2.46
N ALA A 307 -2.05 15.46 3.70
CA ALA A 307 -0.92 14.57 3.98
C ALA A 307 -1.11 13.13 3.43
N TYR A 308 -2.37 12.68 3.30
CA TYR A 308 -2.70 11.35 2.78
C TYR A 308 -2.89 11.32 1.26
N GLY A 309 -2.59 12.41 0.56
CA GLY A 309 -2.68 12.49 -0.89
C GLY A 309 -4.10 12.31 -1.44
N GLY A 310 -4.20 12.19 -2.77
CA GLY A 310 -5.43 11.91 -3.49
C GLY A 310 -5.47 10.48 -4.04
N PRO A 311 -6.68 9.93 -4.27
CA PRO A 311 -6.84 8.57 -4.76
C PRO A 311 -6.29 8.39 -6.16
N GLU A 312 -5.72 7.21 -6.42
CA GLU A 312 -5.46 6.72 -7.77
C GLU A 312 -6.76 6.19 -8.42
N TYR A 313 -6.73 5.88 -9.71
CA TYR A 313 -7.87 5.29 -10.46
C TYR A 313 -8.53 4.14 -9.71
N GLU A 314 -7.73 3.21 -9.22
CA GLU A 314 -8.23 2.00 -8.55
C GLU A 314 -9.05 2.33 -7.31
N THR A 315 -8.65 3.34 -6.54
CA THR A 315 -9.42 3.80 -5.37
C THR A 315 -10.71 4.49 -5.79
N LEU A 316 -10.69 5.28 -6.87
CA LEU A 316 -11.90 5.90 -7.42
C LEU A 316 -12.90 4.86 -7.93
N ALA A 317 -12.41 3.81 -8.59
CA ALA A 317 -13.24 2.74 -9.10
C ALA A 317 -13.80 1.87 -7.95
N SER A 318 -12.94 1.40 -7.04
CA SER A 318 -13.33 0.47 -5.95
C SER A 318 -14.24 1.11 -4.89
N LEU A 319 -13.95 2.33 -4.43
CA LEU A 319 -14.77 3.03 -3.43
C LEU A 319 -15.87 3.89 -4.07
N GLY A 320 -15.76 4.20 -5.36
CA GLY A 320 -16.75 4.96 -6.12
C GLY A 320 -17.71 4.06 -6.88
N SER A 321 -17.43 3.85 -8.18
CA SER A 321 -18.35 3.17 -9.10
C SER A 321 -18.71 1.75 -8.67
N ASN A 322 -17.76 0.99 -8.11
CA ASN A 322 -18.00 -0.39 -7.68
C ASN A 322 -18.99 -0.45 -6.50
N CYS A 323 -18.99 0.57 -5.64
CA CYS A 323 -19.94 0.75 -4.55
C CYS A 323 -21.15 1.65 -4.91
N CYS A 324 -21.24 2.09 -6.18
CA CYS A 324 -22.16 3.12 -6.68
C CYS A 324 -22.15 4.46 -5.91
N ILE A 325 -21.03 4.81 -5.27
CA ILE A 325 -20.87 6.09 -4.60
C ILE A 325 -20.54 7.17 -5.63
N THR A 326 -21.33 8.23 -5.65
CA THR A 326 -21.15 9.39 -6.55
C THR A 326 -20.62 10.63 -5.83
N ASP A 327 -20.58 10.61 -4.50
CA ASP A 327 -19.99 11.67 -3.69
C ASP A 327 -18.46 11.58 -3.71
N LEU A 328 -17.83 12.38 -4.58
CA LEU A 328 -16.37 12.45 -4.69
C LEU A 328 -15.70 12.73 -3.34
N LYS A 329 -16.27 13.59 -2.49
CA LYS A 329 -15.66 13.96 -1.20
C LYS A 329 -15.67 12.77 -0.23
N ALA A 330 -16.71 11.94 -0.26
CA ALA A 330 -16.73 10.70 0.51
C ALA A 330 -15.67 9.71 0.01
N ILE A 331 -15.47 9.58 -1.30
CA ILE A 331 -14.43 8.72 -1.89
C ILE A 331 -13.04 9.20 -1.47
N LEU A 332 -12.79 10.52 -1.48
CA LEU A 332 -11.54 11.11 -0.99
C LEU A 332 -11.31 10.81 0.49
N LYS A 333 -12.36 10.89 1.32
CA LYS A 333 -12.25 10.51 2.73
C LYS A 333 -11.99 9.02 2.89
N GLY A 334 -12.60 8.16 2.08
CA GLY A 334 -12.32 6.73 2.06
C GLY A 334 -10.85 6.42 1.73
N ASN A 335 -10.27 7.11 0.75
CA ASN A 335 -8.83 7.02 0.45
C ASN A 335 -7.95 7.38 1.65
N GLU A 336 -8.26 8.50 2.32
CA GLU A 336 -7.55 8.90 3.54
C GLU A 336 -7.62 7.81 4.61
N LEU A 337 -8.81 7.29 4.88
CA LEU A 337 -9.01 6.24 5.90
C LEU A 337 -8.22 4.97 5.56
N CYS A 338 -8.22 4.54 4.30
CA CYS A 338 -7.42 3.40 3.87
C CYS A 338 -5.91 3.63 4.10
N ASN A 339 -5.40 4.82 3.79
CA ASN A 339 -3.99 5.15 4.03
C ASN A 339 -3.66 5.28 5.53
N ALA A 340 -4.56 5.87 6.32
CA ALA A 340 -4.43 6.00 7.77
C ALA A 340 -4.47 4.65 8.49
N TYR A 341 -5.34 3.75 8.04
CA TYR A 341 -5.57 2.43 8.62
C TYR A 341 -4.76 1.31 7.98
N SER A 342 -3.98 1.62 6.95
CA SER A 342 -3.21 0.67 6.13
C SER A 342 -4.06 -0.46 5.54
N LEU A 343 -5.10 -0.09 4.78
CA LEU A 343 -5.95 -1.01 4.02
C LEU A 343 -5.69 -0.86 2.51
N ASP A 344 -5.67 -1.99 1.80
CA ASP A 344 -5.75 -1.99 0.33
C ASP A 344 -7.10 -1.41 -0.12
N THR A 345 -7.09 -0.30 -0.84
CA THR A 345 -8.32 0.37 -1.29
C THR A 345 -9.14 -0.52 -2.22
N ILE A 346 -8.48 -1.31 -3.08
CA ILE A 346 -9.16 -2.23 -4.00
C ILE A 346 -9.92 -3.28 -3.21
N SER A 347 -9.21 -4.06 -2.39
CA SER A 347 -9.82 -5.15 -1.62
C SER A 347 -10.83 -4.64 -0.59
N ALA A 348 -10.61 -3.46 0.00
CA ALA A 348 -11.57 -2.84 0.91
C ALA A 348 -12.86 -2.42 0.18
N GLY A 349 -12.73 -1.78 -0.99
CA GLY A 349 -13.88 -1.42 -1.83
C GLY A 349 -14.63 -2.64 -2.34
N ASP A 350 -13.94 -3.69 -2.78
CA ASP A 350 -14.55 -4.94 -3.21
C ASP A 350 -15.26 -5.65 -2.04
N ALA A 351 -14.68 -5.65 -0.83
CA ALA A 351 -15.34 -6.22 0.35
C ALA A 351 -16.61 -5.44 0.74
N ILE A 352 -16.60 -4.11 0.58
CA ILE A 352 -17.77 -3.27 0.82
C ILE A 352 -18.83 -3.48 -0.26
N ALA A 353 -18.47 -3.50 -1.54
CA ALA A 353 -19.38 -3.75 -2.65
C ALA A 353 -20.03 -5.15 -2.54
N PHE A 354 -19.23 -6.16 -2.17
CA PHE A 354 -19.71 -7.50 -1.85
C PHE A 354 -20.74 -7.49 -0.69
N ALA A 355 -20.45 -6.77 0.39
CA ALA A 355 -21.36 -6.66 1.52
C ALA A 355 -22.66 -5.95 1.12
N MET A 356 -22.57 -4.93 0.24
CA MET A 356 -23.74 -4.23 -0.28
C MET A 356 -24.64 -5.16 -1.10
N GLU A 357 -24.06 -5.94 -2.00
CA GLU A 357 -24.83 -6.91 -2.80
C GLU A 357 -25.44 -8.01 -1.94
N CYS A 358 -24.70 -8.53 -0.94
CA CYS A 358 -25.22 -9.49 0.02
C CYS A 358 -26.43 -8.93 0.78
N TYR A 359 -26.37 -7.66 1.20
CA TYR A 359 -27.44 -7.01 1.93
C TYR A 359 -28.69 -6.80 1.05
N GLU A 360 -28.52 -6.30 -0.18
CA GLU A 360 -29.64 -6.14 -1.11
C GLU A 360 -30.30 -7.48 -1.50
N ASN A 361 -29.52 -8.56 -1.52
CA ASN A 361 -30.00 -9.94 -1.70
C ASN A 361 -30.44 -10.63 -0.40
N LYS A 362 -30.62 -9.87 0.70
CA LYS A 362 -31.16 -10.35 2.00
C LYS A 362 -30.32 -11.45 2.67
N LEU A 363 -29.02 -11.51 2.36
CA LEU A 363 -28.08 -12.36 3.09
C LEU A 363 -27.67 -11.74 4.43
N PHE A 364 -27.85 -10.43 4.59
CA PHE A 364 -27.72 -9.75 5.87
C PHE A 364 -29.02 -9.07 6.25
N THR A 365 -29.35 -9.13 7.53
CA THR A 365 -30.37 -8.30 8.16
C THR A 365 -29.76 -6.98 8.66
N LYS A 366 -30.60 -5.98 8.92
CA LYS A 366 -30.14 -4.69 9.48
C LYS A 366 -29.52 -4.87 10.87
N GLU A 367 -29.96 -5.86 11.62
CA GLU A 367 -29.43 -6.19 12.94
C GLU A 367 -28.02 -6.79 12.83
N GLU A 368 -27.79 -7.71 11.88
CA GLU A 368 -26.48 -8.34 11.64
C GLU A 368 -25.42 -7.34 11.15
N THR A 369 -25.84 -6.25 10.50
CA THR A 369 -24.94 -5.15 10.07
C THR A 369 -24.72 -4.11 11.17
N GLY A 370 -25.26 -4.30 12.38
CA GLY A 370 -25.17 -3.32 13.46
C GLY A 370 -25.99 -2.05 13.21
N GLY A 371 -27.09 -2.17 12.47
CA GLY A 371 -27.99 -1.07 12.12
C GLY A 371 -27.65 -0.37 10.80
N LEU A 372 -26.56 -0.76 10.12
CA LEU A 372 -26.12 -0.14 8.87
C LEU A 372 -26.95 -0.64 7.69
N GLU A 373 -27.49 0.28 6.90
CA GLU A 373 -28.16 -0.04 5.64
C GLU A 373 -27.13 -0.11 4.51
N LEU A 374 -26.68 -1.32 4.19
CA LEU A 374 -25.63 -1.55 3.19
C LEU A 374 -26.20 -1.59 1.76
N ASN A 375 -26.99 -0.60 1.37
CA ASN A 375 -27.42 -0.48 -0.02
C ASN A 375 -26.30 0.16 -0.86
N PHE A 376 -26.22 -0.20 -2.15
CA PHE A 376 -25.33 0.50 -3.08
C PHE A 376 -25.63 2.00 -3.10
N GLY A 377 -24.59 2.83 -3.17
CA GLY A 377 -24.73 4.30 -3.11
C GLY A 377 -24.70 4.89 -1.70
N ASN A 378 -24.67 4.08 -0.64
CA ASN A 378 -24.60 4.61 0.73
C ASN A 378 -23.16 4.97 1.17
N ALA A 379 -22.77 6.22 0.92
CA ALA A 379 -21.45 6.74 1.25
C ALA A 379 -21.13 6.70 2.76
N GLY A 380 -22.11 6.98 3.61
CA GLY A 380 -21.95 6.94 5.07
C GLY A 380 -21.65 5.52 5.57
N ALA A 381 -22.35 4.52 5.03
CA ALA A 381 -22.08 3.12 5.33
C ALA A 381 -20.70 2.67 4.84
N MET A 382 -20.27 3.09 3.64
CA MET A 382 -18.92 2.80 3.14
C MET A 382 -17.84 3.33 4.09
N LEU A 383 -17.92 4.60 4.49
CA LEU A 383 -16.95 5.20 5.43
C LEU A 383 -16.94 4.49 6.78
N LYS A 384 -18.13 4.13 7.31
CA LYS A 384 -18.22 3.43 8.60
C LYS A 384 -17.67 2.00 8.52
N LEU A 385 -17.89 1.30 7.41
CA LEU A 385 -17.36 -0.05 7.20
C LEU A 385 -15.83 -0.06 7.14
N LEU A 386 -15.19 0.95 6.55
CA LEU A 386 -13.72 1.05 6.54
C LEU A 386 -13.14 1.06 7.97
N ASP A 387 -13.72 1.85 8.87
CA ASP A 387 -13.35 1.90 10.29
C ASP A 387 -13.62 0.55 11.00
N MET A 388 -14.79 -0.05 10.76
CA MET A 388 -15.15 -1.35 11.34
C MET A 388 -14.23 -2.48 10.85
N ILE A 389 -13.84 -2.48 9.58
CA ILE A 389 -12.90 -3.45 8.98
C ILE A 389 -11.53 -3.29 9.63
N ALA A 390 -10.98 -2.07 9.65
CA ALA A 390 -9.67 -1.80 10.22
C ALA A 390 -9.54 -2.23 11.68
N ARG A 391 -10.65 -2.17 12.43
CA ARG A 391 -10.72 -2.50 13.85
C ARG A 391 -11.33 -3.87 14.15
N ARG A 392 -11.72 -4.63 13.12
CA ARG A 392 -12.45 -5.90 13.24
C ARG A 392 -13.65 -5.84 14.19
N GLN A 393 -14.53 -4.86 13.98
CA GLN A 393 -15.72 -4.63 14.80
C GLN A 393 -17.00 -5.03 14.06
N GLY A 394 -17.87 -5.81 14.72
CA GLY A 394 -19.14 -6.27 14.13
C GLY A 394 -18.92 -6.98 12.80
N ILE A 395 -19.70 -6.62 11.77
CA ILE A 395 -19.53 -7.16 10.41
C ILE A 395 -18.14 -6.87 9.81
N GLY A 396 -17.42 -5.86 10.31
CA GLY A 396 -16.05 -5.56 9.89
C GLY A 396 -15.07 -6.70 10.16
N ASP A 397 -15.26 -7.52 11.19
CA ASP A 397 -14.41 -8.70 11.43
C ASP A 397 -14.56 -9.75 10.32
N LEU A 398 -15.80 -9.98 9.87
CA LEU A 398 -16.10 -10.86 8.76
C LEU A 398 -15.47 -10.35 7.45
N LEU A 399 -15.65 -9.06 7.16
CA LEU A 399 -15.15 -8.45 5.93
C LEU A 399 -13.62 -8.30 5.92
N ALA A 400 -12.98 -8.21 7.09
CA ALA A 400 -11.53 -8.18 7.22
C ALA A 400 -10.84 -9.47 6.73
N GLU A 401 -11.58 -10.58 6.58
CA GLU A 401 -11.05 -11.83 6.02
C GLU A 401 -10.98 -11.86 4.48
N GLY A 402 -11.54 -10.86 3.81
CA GLY A 402 -11.70 -10.80 2.35
C GLY A 402 -12.95 -11.52 1.85
N THR A 403 -13.39 -11.20 0.64
CA THR A 403 -14.67 -11.64 0.06
C THR A 403 -14.84 -13.16 0.03
N LYS A 404 -13.79 -13.90 -0.36
CA LYS A 404 -13.84 -15.37 -0.41
C LYS A 404 -14.20 -16.01 0.93
N ARG A 405 -13.44 -15.67 1.99
CA ARG A 405 -13.65 -16.25 3.33
C ARG A 405 -14.95 -15.73 3.97
N ALA A 406 -15.28 -14.46 3.71
CA ALA A 406 -16.55 -13.90 4.13
C ALA A 406 -17.72 -14.67 3.51
N ALA A 407 -17.69 -14.90 2.20
CA ALA A 407 -18.70 -15.66 1.47
C ALA A 407 -18.82 -17.12 1.97
N GLU A 408 -17.70 -17.80 2.20
CA GLU A 408 -17.69 -19.16 2.79
C GLU A 408 -18.40 -19.18 4.15
N LYS A 409 -18.17 -18.17 5.00
CA LYS A 409 -18.78 -18.06 6.33
C LYS A 409 -20.26 -17.65 6.29
N ILE A 410 -20.65 -16.80 5.34
CA ILE A 410 -22.06 -16.38 5.15
C ILE A 410 -22.90 -17.54 4.60
N GLY A 411 -22.32 -18.36 3.72
CA GLY A 411 -23.04 -19.41 3.01
C GLY A 411 -24.16 -18.84 2.14
N ARG A 412 -25.27 -19.59 1.98
CA ARG A 412 -26.50 -19.12 1.32
C ARG A 412 -26.30 -18.52 -0.09
N GLY A 413 -25.35 -19.05 -0.85
CA GLY A 413 -25.05 -18.56 -2.20
C GLY A 413 -24.13 -17.34 -2.26
N ALA A 414 -23.65 -16.81 -1.12
CA ALA A 414 -22.79 -15.61 -1.09
C ALA A 414 -21.55 -15.69 -1.99
N MET A 415 -21.04 -16.89 -2.29
CA MET A 415 -19.90 -17.06 -3.18
C MET A 415 -20.15 -16.51 -4.60
N GLU A 416 -21.40 -16.47 -5.06
CA GLU A 416 -21.77 -15.88 -6.36
C GLU A 416 -21.47 -14.38 -6.42
N PHE A 417 -21.47 -13.68 -5.27
CA PHE A 417 -21.18 -12.25 -5.17
C PHE A 417 -19.70 -11.96 -4.92
N SER A 418 -18.87 -12.99 -4.68
CA SER A 418 -17.46 -12.80 -4.35
C SER A 418 -16.59 -12.68 -5.61
N MET A 419 -16.41 -11.47 -6.13
CA MET A 419 -15.54 -11.18 -7.27
C MET A 419 -14.06 -11.31 -6.89
N GLN A 420 -13.47 -12.48 -7.11
CA GLN A 420 -12.05 -12.75 -6.79
C GLN A 420 -11.43 -13.82 -7.67
N VAL A 421 -10.10 -13.74 -7.80
CA VAL A 421 -9.26 -14.81 -8.33
C VAL A 421 -8.05 -14.96 -7.42
N LYS A 422 -8.05 -16.03 -6.62
CA LYS A 422 -7.00 -16.35 -5.63
C LYS A 422 -6.69 -15.15 -4.74
#